data_AF-A0A7S3CDU6-F1
#
_entry.id   AF-A0A7S3CDU6-F1
#
_cell.length_a   1.000
_cell.length_b   1.000
_cell.length_c   1.000
_cell.angle_alpha   90.00
_cell.angle_beta   90.00
_cell.angle_gamma   90.00
#
_symmetry.space_group_name_H-M   'P 1'
#
loop_
_entity.id
_entity.type
_entity.pdbx_description
1 polymer ?
#
loop_
_entity_poly.entity_id
_entity_poly.type
_entity_poly.pdbx_seq_one_letter_code
_entity_poly.pdbx_strand_id
1 'polypeptide(L)'
;MAFRASPQNHNPNNDFEVSQPPTDGVSSLSWSPRANLLVATSWDNQVRCWDVQQNGQAIPKASQTHQAPVLCSAWHGDGSKIFSAGCDNQVKMWDLQSNQQQQVAAH
;
A
#
# COMPACT_ATOMS: atom_id res chain seq x y z
N MET A 1 37.92 -9.63 -22.39
CA MET A 1 36.64 -8.99 -22.79
C MET A 1 35.65 -9.18 -21.65
N ALA A 2 35.26 -8.11 -20.96
CA ALA A 2 34.24 -8.18 -19.91
C ALA A 2 32.90 -7.72 -20.50
N PHE A 3 31.96 -8.65 -20.62
CA PHE A 3 30.57 -8.37 -20.96
C PHE A 3 29.94 -7.64 -19.77
N ARG A 4 29.85 -6.32 -19.84
CA ARG A 4 28.97 -5.57 -18.94
C ARG A 4 27.54 -5.86 -19.39
N ALA A 5 26.81 -6.66 -18.62
CA ALA A 5 25.37 -6.75 -18.77
C ALA A 5 24.80 -5.33 -18.65
N SER A 6 24.04 -4.90 -19.66
CA SER A 6 23.27 -3.65 -19.57
C SER A 6 22.38 -3.74 -18.33
N PRO A 7 22.30 -2.70 -17.48
CA PRO A 7 21.40 -2.72 -16.33
C PRO A 7 19.99 -3.02 -16.85
N GLN A 8 19.32 -4.02 -16.26
CA GLN A 8 17.95 -4.34 -16.65
C GLN A 8 17.09 -3.10 -16.39
N ASN A 9 16.46 -2.60 -17.46
CA ASN A 9 15.49 -1.53 -17.33
C ASN A 9 14.23 -2.11 -16.67
N HIS A 10 14.09 -1.88 -15.35
CA HIS A 10 12.96 -2.36 -14.55
C HIS A 10 11.66 -1.60 -14.82
N ASN A 11 11.72 -0.48 -15.54
CA ASN A 11 10.57 0.33 -15.93
C ASN A 11 10.68 0.76 -17.41
N PRO A 12 10.45 -0.18 -18.36
CA PRO A 12 10.64 0.07 -19.80
C PRO A 12 9.70 1.12 -20.39
N ASN A 13 8.56 1.37 -19.74
CA ASN A 13 7.54 2.31 -20.22
C ASN A 13 7.71 3.73 -19.66
N ASN A 14 8.67 3.93 -18.74
CA ASN A 14 8.82 5.19 -18.02
C ASN A 14 7.52 5.60 -17.29
N ASP A 15 6.85 4.61 -16.69
CA ASP A 15 5.64 4.79 -15.90
C ASP A 15 5.97 5.58 -14.61
N PHE A 16 4.97 6.24 -14.04
CA PHE A 16 5.13 6.91 -12.75
C PHE A 16 5.37 5.89 -11.64
N GLU A 17 6.44 6.08 -10.89
CA GLU A 17 6.78 5.25 -9.74
C GLU A 17 6.32 5.91 -8.44
N VAL A 18 5.86 5.09 -7.50
CA VAL A 18 5.51 5.57 -6.17
C VAL A 18 6.78 5.90 -5.38
N SER A 19 6.72 6.97 -4.59
CA SER A 19 7.77 7.24 -3.61
C SER A 19 7.63 6.29 -2.41
N GLN A 20 8.75 5.84 -1.84
CA GLN A 20 8.78 4.85 -0.75
C GLN A 20 8.04 3.54 -1.10
N PRO A 21 8.48 2.82 -2.16
CA PRO A 21 7.86 1.56 -2.53
C PRO A 21 8.02 0.52 -1.41
N PRO A 22 7.14 -0.50 -1.37
CA PRO A 22 7.32 -1.64 -0.48
C PRO A 22 8.68 -2.33 -0.67
N THR A 23 9.24 -2.84 0.42
CA THR A 23 10.59 -3.45 0.42
C THR A 23 10.56 -4.96 0.19
N ASP A 24 9.37 -5.53 0.03
CA ASP A 24 9.12 -6.94 -0.29
C ASP A 24 7.88 -7.05 -1.19
N GLY A 25 7.57 -8.27 -1.65
CA GLY A 25 6.48 -8.57 -2.59
C GLY A 25 5.16 -7.85 -2.24
N VAL A 26 4.60 -7.17 -3.24
CA VAL A 26 3.28 -6.55 -3.14
C VAL A 26 2.22 -7.64 -3.29
N SER A 27 1.36 -7.79 -2.30
CA SER A 27 0.31 -8.81 -2.27
C SER A 27 -1.01 -8.35 -2.87
N SER A 28 -1.36 -7.07 -2.69
CA SER A 28 -2.62 -6.50 -3.18
C SER A 28 -2.51 -4.99 -3.40
N LEU A 29 -3.31 -4.49 -4.34
CA LEU A 29 -3.54 -3.08 -4.59
C LEU A 29 -5.04 -2.76 -4.55
N SER A 30 -5.43 -1.61 -3.99
CA SER A 30 -6.82 -1.21 -3.90
C SER A 30 -7.00 0.31 -3.97
N TRP A 31 -7.88 0.77 -4.85
CA TRP A 31 -8.22 2.18 -5.00
C TRP A 31 -9.38 2.60 -4.11
N SER A 32 -9.31 3.81 -3.57
CA SER A 32 -10.45 4.39 -2.86
C SER A 32 -11.62 4.63 -3.81
N PRO A 33 -12.86 4.33 -3.40
CA PRO A 33 -14.05 4.59 -4.22
C PRO A 33 -14.44 6.08 -4.26
N ARG A 34 -13.86 6.94 -3.41
CA ARG A 34 -14.25 8.36 -3.29
C ARG A 34 -13.11 9.38 -3.37
N ALA A 35 -11.86 8.94 -3.28
CA ALA A 35 -10.69 9.80 -3.31
C ALA A 35 -9.63 9.22 -4.25
N ASN A 36 -8.62 10.00 -4.65
CA ASN A 36 -7.52 9.50 -5.49
C ASN A 36 -6.43 8.84 -4.63
N LEU A 37 -6.84 7.93 -3.75
CA LEU A 37 -5.95 7.22 -2.85
C LEU A 37 -5.71 5.79 -3.33
N LEU A 38 -4.44 5.41 -3.42
CA LEU A 38 -4.00 4.05 -3.71
C LEU A 38 -3.48 3.40 -2.43
N VAL A 39 -3.94 2.19 -2.15
CA VAL A 39 -3.41 1.35 -1.06
C VAL A 39 -2.66 0.17 -1.63
N ALA A 40 -1.49 -0.12 -1.07
CA ALA A 40 -0.78 -1.37 -1.30
C ALA A 40 -0.55 -2.11 0.02
N THR A 41 -0.69 -3.43 -0.03
CA THR A 41 -0.26 -4.34 1.02
C THR A 41 0.96 -5.13 0.57
N SER A 42 1.87 -5.41 1.50
CA SER A 42 3.13 -6.10 1.18
C SER A 42 3.50 -7.14 2.23
N TRP A 43 4.36 -8.06 1.79
CA TRP A 43 5.00 -9.07 2.62
C TRP A 43 6.03 -8.48 3.60
N ASP A 44 6.36 -7.18 3.46
CA ASP A 44 7.15 -6.42 4.43
C ASP A 44 6.37 -6.02 5.69
N ASN A 45 5.19 -6.63 5.89
CA ASN A 45 4.25 -6.42 6.98
C ASN A 45 3.59 -5.03 6.99
N GLN A 46 3.71 -4.23 5.93
CA GLN A 46 3.13 -2.89 5.87
C GLN A 46 1.94 -2.79 4.93
N VAL A 47 1.03 -1.90 5.29
CA VAL A 47 -0.01 -1.32 4.46
C VAL A 47 0.38 0.14 4.21
N ARG A 48 0.51 0.53 2.95
CA ARG A 48 0.89 1.90 2.56
C ARG A 48 -0.22 2.53 1.75
N CYS A 49 -0.45 3.82 1.98
CA CYS A 49 -1.42 4.62 1.25
C CYS A 49 -0.70 5.80 0.59
N TRP A 50 -0.99 6.04 -0.68
CA TRP A 50 -0.52 7.19 -1.43
C TRP A 50 -1.70 8.02 -1.94
N ASP A 51 -1.51 9.33 -1.92
CA ASP A 51 -2.35 10.29 -2.63
C ASP A 51 -1.78 10.50 -4.03
N VAL A 52 -2.49 9.97 -5.02
CA VAL A 52 -2.09 10.06 -6.43
C VAL A 52 -2.60 11.39 -6.97
N GLN A 53 -1.68 12.22 -7.42
CA GLN A 53 -2.01 13.53 -7.97
C GLN A 53 -2.42 13.41 -9.45
N GLN A 54 -3.07 14.44 -9.99
CA GLN A 54 -3.47 14.47 -11.40
C GLN A 54 -2.30 14.35 -12.38
N ASN A 55 -1.10 14.75 -11.95
CA ASN A 55 0.14 14.62 -12.72
C ASN A 55 0.78 13.22 -12.64
N GLY A 56 0.12 12.24 -12.02
CA GLY A 56 0.60 10.87 -11.86
C GLY A 56 1.52 10.63 -10.66
N GLN A 57 1.95 11.68 -9.95
CA GLN A 57 2.82 11.52 -8.79
C GLN A 57 2.05 10.92 -7.61
N ALA A 58 2.59 9.85 -7.03
CA ALA A 58 2.06 9.23 -5.82
C ALA A 58 2.83 9.70 -4.58
N ILE A 59 2.14 10.48 -3.73
CA ILE A 59 2.71 11.07 -2.51
C ILE A 59 2.34 10.19 -1.32
N PRO A 60 3.28 9.81 -0.44
CA PRO A 60 2.96 8.96 0.71
C PRO A 60 2.02 9.72 1.63
N LYS A 61 0.87 9.12 1.93
CA LYS A 61 -0.15 9.75 2.76
C LYS A 61 -0.08 9.26 4.19
N ALA A 62 -0.03 7.94 4.35
CA ALA A 62 0.00 7.31 5.66
C ALA A 62 0.44 5.83 5.51
N SER A 63 0.69 5.13 6.63
CA SER A 63 0.93 3.68 6.65
C SER A 63 0.44 3.02 7.96
N GLN A 64 0.22 1.71 7.91
CA GLN A 64 -0.12 0.87 9.06
C GLN A 64 0.65 -0.45 9.00
N THR A 65 1.07 -0.98 10.15
CA THR A 65 1.90 -2.18 10.25
C THR A 65 1.10 -3.38 10.79
N HIS A 66 1.36 -4.56 10.25
CA HIS A 66 0.97 -5.88 10.77
C HIS A 66 2.17 -6.57 11.45
N GLN A 67 1.93 -7.63 12.22
CA GLN A 67 3.01 -8.41 12.84
C GLN A 67 3.59 -9.48 11.91
N ALA A 68 2.98 -9.70 10.74
CA ALA A 68 3.37 -10.66 9.74
C ALA A 68 2.89 -10.19 8.34
N PRO A 69 3.24 -10.90 7.24
CA PRO A 69 2.93 -10.47 5.88
C PRO A 69 1.45 -10.12 5.68
N VAL A 70 1.19 -8.97 5.05
CA VAL A 70 -0.18 -8.54 4.74
C VAL A 70 -0.58 -9.16 3.41
N LEU A 71 -1.75 -9.77 3.36
CA LEU A 71 -2.19 -10.56 2.20
C LEU A 71 -3.20 -9.82 1.34
N CYS A 72 -4.04 -8.97 1.93
CA CYS A 72 -5.07 -8.25 1.20
C CYS A 72 -5.49 -6.94 1.87
N SER A 73 -6.15 -6.10 1.07
CA SER A 73 -6.86 -4.92 1.55
C SER A 73 -8.19 -4.73 0.82
N ALA A 74 -9.12 -4.03 1.47
CA ALA A 74 -10.39 -3.63 0.89
C ALA A 74 -10.81 -2.24 1.40
N TRP A 75 -11.39 -1.42 0.54
CA TRP A 75 -11.99 -0.16 0.94
C TRP A 75 -13.44 -0.36 1.38
N HIS A 76 -13.84 0.35 2.42
CA HIS A 76 -15.25 0.55 2.70
C HIS A 76 -15.88 1.39 1.57
N GLY A 77 -17.11 1.09 1.18
CA GLY A 77 -17.77 1.72 0.04
C GLY A 77 -17.98 3.24 0.19
N ASP A 78 -17.90 3.76 1.42
CA ASP A 78 -17.94 5.20 1.67
C ASP A 78 -16.58 5.91 1.52
N GLY A 79 -15.50 5.18 1.24
CA GLY A 79 -14.15 5.72 1.07
C GLY A 79 -13.48 6.24 2.33
N SER A 80 -14.08 6.06 3.52
CA SER A 80 -13.51 6.54 4.79
C SER A 80 -12.53 5.56 5.43
N LYS A 81 -12.70 4.27 5.17
CA LYS A 81 -11.99 3.20 5.88
C LYS A 81 -11.35 2.21 4.92
N ILE A 82 -10.22 1.68 5.35
CA ILE A 82 -9.52 0.55 4.73
C ILE A 82 -9.52 -0.61 5.73
N PHE A 83 -9.73 -1.81 5.24
CA PHE A 83 -9.53 -3.04 5.98
C PHE A 83 -8.33 -3.78 5.40
N SER A 84 -7.49 -4.34 6.25
CA SER A 84 -6.35 -5.16 5.86
C SER A 84 -6.28 -6.44 6.68
N ALA A 85 -5.83 -7.53 6.06
CA ALA A 85 -5.66 -8.81 6.75
C ALA A 85 -4.35 -9.47 6.31
N GLY A 86 -3.73 -10.20 7.24
CA GLY A 86 -2.41 -10.81 7.04
C GLY A 86 -2.21 -12.13 7.77
N CYS A 87 -1.00 -12.66 7.65
CA CYS A 87 -0.55 -13.89 8.30
C CYS A 87 -0.47 -13.79 9.84
N ASP A 88 -0.70 -12.60 10.41
CA ASP A 88 -0.78 -12.39 11.86
C ASP A 88 -2.14 -12.79 12.43
N ASN A 89 -3.03 -13.34 11.59
CA ASN A 89 -4.42 -13.71 11.91
C ASN A 89 -5.25 -12.51 12.41
N GLN A 90 -4.84 -11.28 12.10
CA GLN A 90 -5.54 -10.07 12.47
C GLN A 90 -6.17 -9.41 11.25
N VAL A 91 -7.36 -8.85 11.46
CA VAL A 91 -7.96 -7.88 10.56
C VAL A 91 -7.83 -6.51 11.20
N LYS A 92 -7.17 -5.58 10.52
CA LYS A 92 -7.02 -4.21 10.98
C LYS A 92 -7.90 -3.29 10.15
N MET A 93 -8.47 -2.30 10.83
CA MET A 93 -9.19 -1.22 10.20
C MET A 93 -8.36 0.06 10.33
N TRP A 94 -8.35 0.83 9.26
CA TRP A 94 -7.70 2.12 9.18
C TRP A 94 -8.72 3.16 8.78
N ASP A 95 -9.03 4.09 9.68
CA ASP A 95 -9.85 5.24 9.36
C ASP A 95 -8.95 6.36 8.85
N LEU A 96 -9.29 6.93 7.68
CA LEU A 96 -8.57 8.05 7.07
C LEU A 96 -9.22 9.40 7.35
N GLN A 97 -10.45 9.42 7.91
CA GLN A 97 -11.13 10.64 8.31
C GLN A 97 -10.70 11.09 9.71
N SER A 98 -10.47 10.14 10.60
CA SER A 98 -9.86 10.39 11.90
C SER A 98 -8.40 9.96 11.82
N ASN A 99 -7.47 10.88 12.02
CA ASN A 99 -6.04 10.57 12.06
C ASN A 99 -5.65 9.79 13.35
N GLN A 100 -6.54 8.92 13.84
CA GLN A 100 -6.38 8.14 15.06
C GLN A 100 -6.35 6.67 14.70
N GLN A 101 -5.16 6.08 14.81
CA GLN A 101 -4.97 4.64 14.93
C GLN A 101 -5.83 4.12 16.07
N GLN A 102 -7.04 3.65 15.78
CA GLN A 102 -7.77 2.80 16.70
C GLN A 102 -7.45 1.36 16.35
N GLN A 103 -6.60 0.77 17.19
CA GLN A 103 -6.36 -0.66 17.27
C GLN A 103 -7.70 -1.36 17.50
N VAL A 104 -8.30 -1.91 16.44
CA VAL A 104 -9.52 -2.71 16.57
C VAL A 104 -9.13 -4.10 17.05
N ALA A 105 -9.82 -4.51 18.10
CA ALA A 105 -9.58 -5.65 18.97
C ALA A 105 -9.18 -6.96 18.27
N ALA A 106 -8.17 -7.62 18.85
CA ALA A 106 -8.02 -9.06 18.79
C ALA A 106 -8.79 -9.65 19.98
N HIS A 107 -9.61 -10.68 19.71
CA HIS A 107 -10.24 -11.51 20.73
C HIS A 107 -9.24 -12.48 21.36
#